data_AF-A0A835PN78-F1
#
_entry.id   AF-A0A835PN78-F1
#
_cell.length_a   1.000
_cell.length_b   1.000
_cell.length_c   1.000
_cell.angle_alpha   90.00
_cell.angle_beta   90.00
_cell.angle_gamma   90.00
#
_symmetry.space_group_name_H-M   'P 1'
#
loop_
_entity.id
_entity.type
_entity.pdbx_description
1 polymer ?
#
loop_
_entity_poly.entity_id
_entity_poly.type
_entity_poly.pdbx_seq_one_letter_code
_entity_poly.pdbx_strand_id
1 'polypeptide(L)'
;MNATNVQSYFSRGYPAHWIFVLSLCGIYLGLLYGLYVPDWQFEVQQAIHLNGPWNSTYIVKKVTCGVIGDLGPACNSAGMIDRYFLGSEHLYKKPAYRNLKICQTSEVSDLDNLPSWCQAPFDPEGLLGSLMAAVTCILGLQYGHILVRVEDHKDRLRYWLLFSVSFFSLGLFLVFIGHPLNKQLYTVSYTLLTTGSAGLTFCALYLLHEYQDESL
;
A
#
# COMPACT_ATOMS: atom_id res chain seq x y z
N MET A 1 3.62 -35.18 13.03
CA MET A 1 3.27 -35.43 11.61
C MET A 1 4.39 -34.94 10.68
N ASN A 2 4.74 -35.75 9.67
CA ASN A 2 5.90 -35.58 8.77
C ASN A 2 5.81 -34.33 7.89
N ALA A 3 6.97 -33.74 7.55
CA ALA A 3 7.10 -32.59 6.63
C ALA A 3 6.44 -32.80 5.24
N THR A 4 6.17 -34.06 4.88
CA THR A 4 5.51 -34.46 3.63
C THR A 4 4.05 -34.01 3.50
N ASN A 5 3.31 -33.85 4.61
CA ASN A 5 1.92 -33.36 4.56
C ASN A 5 1.84 -31.86 4.24
N VAL A 6 2.82 -31.08 4.70
CA VAL A 6 2.90 -29.63 4.46
C VAL A 6 3.13 -29.33 2.98
N GLN A 7 4.03 -30.08 2.35
CA GLN A 7 4.35 -29.95 0.94
C GLN A 7 3.20 -30.46 0.05
N SER A 8 2.44 -31.45 0.52
CA SER A 8 1.20 -31.93 -0.13
C SER A 8 0.09 -30.86 -0.15
N TYR A 9 -0.11 -30.09 0.93
CA TYR A 9 -1.11 -29.01 0.96
C TYR A 9 -0.75 -27.89 -0.02
N PHE A 10 0.51 -27.45 -0.04
CA PHE A 10 0.98 -26.41 -0.96
C PHE A 10 0.96 -26.84 -2.43
N SER A 11 1.24 -28.12 -2.72
CA SER A 11 1.26 -28.65 -4.10
C SER A 11 -0.11 -29.05 -4.65
N ARG A 12 -1.08 -29.39 -3.80
CA ARG A 12 -2.49 -29.64 -4.21
C ARG A 12 -3.40 -28.41 -4.07
N GLY A 13 -2.97 -27.37 -3.37
CA GLY A 13 -3.75 -26.16 -3.11
C GLY A 13 -3.59 -25.14 -4.22
N TYR A 14 -4.54 -25.11 -5.15
CA TYR A 14 -4.84 -24.01 -6.08
C TYR A 14 -3.61 -23.20 -6.59
N PRO A 15 -2.75 -23.79 -7.43
CA PRO A 15 -1.66 -23.04 -8.08
C PRO A 15 -2.19 -21.83 -8.87
N ALA A 16 -3.44 -21.88 -9.34
CA ALA A 16 -4.11 -20.77 -9.99
C ALA A 16 -4.21 -19.50 -9.13
N HIS A 17 -4.45 -19.61 -7.81
CA HIS A 17 -4.51 -18.45 -6.92
C HIS A 17 -3.14 -17.77 -6.82
N TRP A 18 -2.08 -18.57 -6.68
CA TRP A 18 -0.71 -18.08 -6.62
C TRP A 18 -0.26 -17.45 -7.92
N ILE A 19 -0.59 -18.07 -9.06
CA ILE A 19 -0.33 -17.50 -10.39
C ILE A 19 -1.06 -16.17 -10.55
N PHE A 20 -2.32 -16.09 -10.13
CA PHE A 20 -3.09 -14.86 -10.20
C PHE A 20 -2.49 -13.76 -9.33
N VAL A 21 -2.13 -14.05 -8.07
CA VAL A 21 -1.44 -13.11 -7.17
C VAL A 21 -0.14 -12.61 -7.79
N LEU A 22 0.71 -13.52 -8.29
CA LEU A 22 1.98 -13.15 -8.92
C LEU A 22 1.77 -12.32 -10.19
N SER A 23 0.73 -12.62 -10.97
CA SER A 23 0.35 -11.84 -12.14
C SER A 23 -0.08 -10.42 -11.77
N LEU A 24 -0.94 -10.25 -10.76
CA LEU A 24 -1.35 -8.92 -10.30
C LEU A 24 -0.17 -8.12 -9.74
N CYS A 25 0.69 -8.76 -8.94
CA CYS A 25 1.93 -8.14 -8.44
C CYS A 25 2.86 -7.73 -9.59
N GLY A 26 2.99 -8.56 -10.64
CA GLY A 26 3.80 -8.26 -11.82
C GLY A 26 3.24 -7.07 -12.61
N ILE A 27 1.93 -7.02 -12.82
CA ILE A 27 1.24 -5.87 -13.45
C ILE A 27 1.46 -4.61 -12.62
N TYR A 28 1.24 -4.70 -11.30
CA TYR A 28 1.47 -3.59 -10.37
C TYR A 28 2.91 -3.06 -10.46
N LEU A 29 3.93 -3.94 -10.39
CA LEU A 29 5.34 -3.55 -10.47
C LEU A 29 5.68 -2.95 -11.84
N GLY A 30 5.16 -3.52 -12.92
CA GLY A 30 5.35 -3.01 -14.27
C GLY A 30 4.76 -1.61 -14.46
N LEU A 31 3.56 -1.36 -13.94
CA LEU A 31 2.94 -0.03 -13.98
C LEU A 31 3.66 0.96 -13.07
N LEU A 32 4.02 0.53 -11.86
CA LEU A 32 4.65 1.39 -10.87
C LEU A 32 6.03 1.88 -11.34
N TYR A 33 6.88 0.96 -11.81
CA TYR A 33 8.27 1.27 -12.16
C TYR A 33 8.51 1.49 -13.65
N GLY A 34 7.63 1.02 -14.54
CA GLY A 34 7.86 1.06 -15.99
C GLY A 34 7.26 2.27 -16.70
N LEU A 35 6.39 3.04 -16.06
CA LEU A 35 5.73 4.19 -16.69
C LEU A 35 6.54 5.48 -16.51
N TYR A 36 6.63 6.24 -17.60
CA TYR A 36 7.15 7.60 -17.60
C TYR A 36 6.11 8.59 -17.09
N VAL A 37 6.51 9.44 -16.15
CA VAL A 37 5.64 10.46 -15.55
C VAL A 37 6.03 11.85 -16.08
N PRO A 38 5.20 12.46 -16.94
CA PRO A 38 5.46 13.79 -17.47
C PRO A 38 5.20 14.87 -16.41
N ASP A 39 5.69 16.07 -16.69
CA ASP A 39 5.32 17.27 -15.94
C ASP A 39 3.80 17.45 -15.95
N TRP A 40 3.26 17.91 -14.82
CA TRP A 40 1.83 18.10 -14.66
C TRP A 40 1.53 19.34 -13.81
N GLN A 41 0.27 19.75 -13.80
CA GLN A 41 -0.17 20.94 -13.07
C GLN A 41 -1.53 20.69 -12.43
N PHE A 42 -1.83 21.45 -11.38
CA PHE A 42 -3.11 21.37 -10.67
C PHE A 42 -3.50 22.72 -10.09
N GLU A 43 -4.80 22.88 -9.85
CA GLU A 43 -5.37 24.10 -9.29
C GLU A 43 -5.55 23.96 -7.78
N VAL A 44 -5.17 25.01 -7.06
CA VAL A 44 -5.41 25.14 -5.62
C VAL A 44 -6.30 26.34 -5.37
N GLN A 45 -7.37 26.11 -4.61
CA GLN A 45 -8.23 27.20 -4.14
C GLN A 45 -7.54 27.98 -3.03
N GLN A 46 -7.35 29.28 -3.23
CA GLN A 46 -6.83 30.19 -2.23
C GLN A 46 -7.95 31.13 -1.77
N ALA A 47 -8.26 31.11 -0.47
CA ALA A 47 -9.17 32.07 0.13
C ALA A 47 -8.40 33.36 0.40
N ILE A 48 -8.69 34.41 -0.37
CA ILE A 48 -8.16 35.74 -0.10
C ILE A 48 -9.08 36.43 0.91
N HIS A 49 -8.58 36.68 2.11
CA HIS A 49 -9.32 37.39 3.17
C HIS A 49 -9.16 38.91 2.99
N LEU A 50 -9.73 39.47 1.92
CA LEU A 50 -9.82 40.92 1.72
C LEU A 50 -11.28 41.33 1.94
N ASN A 51 -11.56 42.02 3.07
CA ASN A 51 -12.80 42.66 3.55
C ASN A 51 -13.96 42.92 2.54
N GLY A 52 -14.44 41.88 1.87
CA GLY A 52 -15.40 41.90 0.79
C GLY A 52 -15.91 40.48 0.50
N PRO A 53 -16.87 40.30 -0.42
CA PRO A 53 -17.45 38.99 -0.70
C PRO A 53 -16.36 37.99 -1.11
N TRP A 54 -16.53 36.73 -0.68
CA TRP A 54 -15.58 35.63 -0.90
C TRP A 54 -15.30 35.40 -2.39
N ASN A 55 -14.28 36.07 -2.93
CA ASN A 55 -13.78 35.76 -4.26
C ASN A 55 -12.74 34.64 -4.12
N SER A 56 -13.15 33.40 -4.43
CA SER A 56 -12.23 32.28 -4.51
C SER A 56 -11.38 32.40 -5.78
N THR A 57 -10.09 32.70 -5.61
CA THR A 57 -9.12 32.67 -6.71
C THR A 57 -8.42 31.32 -6.74
N TYR A 58 -8.24 30.75 -7.92
CA TYR A 58 -7.50 29.51 -8.13
C TYR A 58 -6.07 29.84 -8.59
N ILE A 59 -5.08 29.19 -7.99
CA ILE A 59 -3.69 29.26 -8.44
C ILE A 59 -3.31 27.94 -9.08
N VAL A 60 -2.72 28.02 -10.27
CA VAL A 60 -2.15 26.87 -10.97
C VAL A 60 -0.74 26.61 -10.45
N LYS A 61 -0.50 25.44 -9.88
CA LYS A 61 0.83 24.96 -9.47
C LYS A 61 1.36 23.96 -10.49
N LYS A 62 2.59 24.16 -10.95
CA LYS A 62 3.28 23.24 -11.86
C LYS A 62 4.24 22.34 -11.08
N VAL A 63 4.25 21.06 -11.41
CA VAL A 63 5.12 20.03 -10.85
C VAL A 63 5.98 19.47 -11.99
N THR A 64 7.30 19.60 -11.84
CA THR A 64 8.29 19.06 -12.77
C THR A 64 8.70 17.67 -12.33
N CYS A 65 8.54 16.69 -13.22
CA CYS A 65 8.83 15.29 -12.97
C CYS A 65 9.85 14.77 -13.98
N GLY A 66 9.40 14.43 -15.19
CA GLY A 66 10.27 13.94 -16.26
C GLY A 66 11.05 12.67 -15.90
N VAL A 67 10.47 11.79 -15.08
CA VAL A 67 11.15 10.63 -14.48
C VAL A 67 10.35 9.34 -14.68
N ILE A 68 11.04 8.21 -14.53
CA ILE A 68 10.47 6.86 -14.54
C ILE A 68 10.74 6.22 -13.17
N GLY A 69 9.75 5.53 -12.61
CA GLY A 69 9.92 4.74 -11.38
C GLY A 69 10.17 5.55 -10.10
N ASP A 70 9.85 6.85 -10.10
CA ASP A 70 9.85 7.65 -8.88
C ASP A 70 8.75 7.16 -7.93
N LEU A 71 9.07 7.04 -6.64
CA LEU A 71 8.13 6.63 -5.59
C LEU A 71 7.85 7.79 -4.63
N GLY A 72 8.28 8.98 -4.99
CA GLY A 72 8.03 10.21 -4.26
C GLY A 72 6.58 10.66 -4.40
N PRO A 73 6.16 11.64 -3.59
CA PRO A 73 4.78 12.13 -3.56
C PRO A 73 4.33 12.81 -4.85
N ALA A 74 5.27 13.36 -5.61
CA ALA A 74 5.00 14.26 -6.74
C ALA A 74 4.94 13.53 -8.09
N CYS A 75 5.84 12.56 -8.28
CA CYS A 75 6.19 12.03 -9.60
C CYS A 75 6.02 10.51 -9.71
N ASN A 76 5.30 9.91 -8.76
CA ASN A 76 4.95 8.49 -8.88
C ASN A 76 3.87 8.26 -9.95
N SER A 77 3.97 7.09 -10.58
CA SER A 77 3.08 6.65 -11.66
C SER A 77 1.68 6.30 -11.17
N ALA A 78 1.50 5.84 -9.92
CA ALA A 78 0.18 5.58 -9.36
C ALA A 78 -0.69 6.85 -9.36
N GLY A 79 -0.17 7.95 -8.83
CA GLY A 79 -0.85 9.24 -8.85
C GLY A 79 -1.04 9.79 -10.27
N MET A 80 -0.16 9.46 -11.22
CA MET A 80 -0.36 9.81 -12.64
C MET A 80 -1.56 9.06 -13.23
N ILE A 81 -1.63 7.75 -13.00
CA ILE A 81 -2.74 6.90 -13.44
C ILE A 81 -4.06 7.42 -12.85
N ASP A 82 -4.08 7.71 -11.55
CA ASP A 82 -5.29 8.20 -10.89
C ASP A 82 -5.72 9.57 -11.43
N ARG A 83 -4.77 10.49 -11.66
CA ARG A 83 -5.05 11.79 -12.30
C ARG A 83 -5.61 11.63 -13.72
N TYR A 84 -5.15 10.64 -14.47
CA TYR A 84 -5.59 10.40 -15.85
C TYR A 84 -6.98 9.77 -15.92
N PHE A 85 -7.25 8.75 -15.11
CA PHE A 85 -8.50 7.98 -15.17
C PHE A 85 -9.61 8.54 -14.27
N LEU A 86 -9.28 8.89 -13.03
CA LEU A 86 -10.27 9.43 -12.08
C LEU A 86 -10.46 10.93 -12.29
N GLY A 87 -9.42 11.64 -12.74
CA GLY A 87 -9.42 13.09 -12.86
C GLY A 87 -9.05 13.78 -11.53
N SER A 88 -8.42 14.94 -11.62
CA SER A 88 -7.89 15.68 -10.46
C SER A 88 -8.95 16.11 -9.43
N GLU A 89 -10.20 16.30 -9.87
CA GLU A 89 -11.30 16.70 -8.98
C GLU A 89 -11.77 15.59 -8.05
N HIS A 90 -11.56 14.33 -8.44
CA HIS A 90 -11.95 13.16 -7.66
C HIS A 90 -10.87 12.72 -6.68
N LEU A 91 -9.67 13.29 -6.78
CA LEU A 91 -8.55 12.97 -5.90
C LEU A 91 -8.66 13.70 -4.57
N TYR A 92 -8.09 13.08 -3.53
CA TYR A 92 -8.15 13.64 -2.19
C TYR A 92 -7.34 14.95 -2.09
N LYS A 93 -8.02 16.06 -1.79
CA LYS A 93 -7.42 17.42 -1.71
C LYS A 93 -6.55 17.64 -0.45
N LYS A 94 -6.58 16.71 0.51
CA LYS A 94 -5.81 16.75 1.76
C LYS A 94 -5.02 15.44 1.95
N PRO A 95 -4.11 15.08 1.04
CA PRO A 95 -3.41 13.80 1.13
C PRO A 95 -2.42 13.82 2.30
N ALA A 96 -2.01 12.64 2.76
CA ALA A 96 -1.10 12.56 3.90
C ALA A 96 0.27 13.20 3.64
N TYR A 97 0.68 13.33 2.37
CA TYR A 97 1.91 14.03 1.99
C TYR A 97 1.91 15.50 2.43
N ARG A 98 0.74 16.13 2.56
CA ARG A 98 0.60 17.48 3.13
C ARG A 98 1.08 17.56 4.58
N ASN A 99 1.07 16.44 5.30
CA ASN A 99 1.51 16.37 6.70
C ASN A 99 3.01 16.09 6.85
N LEU A 100 3.76 16.00 5.74
CA LEU A 100 5.21 15.91 5.81
C LEU A 100 5.78 17.20 6.41
N LYS A 101 6.85 17.08 7.21
CA LYS A 101 7.51 18.23 7.86
C LYS A 101 7.90 19.32 6.86
N ILE A 102 8.37 18.91 5.66
CA ILE A 102 8.72 19.84 4.58
C ILE A 102 7.53 20.69 4.09
N CYS A 103 6.29 20.22 4.30
CA CYS A 103 5.05 20.91 3.96
C CYS A 103 4.40 21.65 5.13
N GLN A 104 4.96 21.53 6.35
CA GLN A 104 4.41 22.08 7.60
C GLN A 104 5.20 23.31 8.09
N THR A 105 5.80 24.09 7.18
CA THR A 105 6.57 25.29 7.58
C THR A 105 5.64 26.40 8.07
N SER A 106 5.93 26.92 9.27
CA SER A 106 5.16 27.96 9.96
C SER A 106 5.68 29.38 9.72
N GLU A 107 6.82 29.54 9.03
CA GLU A 107 7.42 30.85 8.76
C GLU A 107 6.96 31.39 7.40
N VAL A 108 6.38 32.59 7.41
CA VAL A 108 5.83 33.29 6.23
C VAL A 108 6.90 33.53 5.15
N SER A 109 8.16 33.65 5.55
CA SER A 109 9.33 33.84 4.69
C SER A 109 9.73 32.61 3.86
N ASP A 110 9.24 31.42 4.21
CA ASP A 110 9.57 30.16 3.52
C ASP A 110 8.43 29.63 2.64
N LEU A 111 7.33 30.37 2.53
CA LEU A 111 6.19 29.94 1.71
C LEU A 111 6.54 29.86 0.22
N ASP A 112 7.46 30.70 -0.26
CA ASP A 112 7.97 30.68 -1.63
C ASP A 112 8.92 29.50 -1.91
N ASN A 113 9.50 28.90 -0.86
CA ASN A 113 10.42 27.75 -0.96
C ASN A 113 9.70 26.40 -0.83
N LEU A 114 8.37 26.39 -0.65
CA LEU A 114 7.63 25.15 -0.45
C LEU A 114 7.56 24.32 -1.74
N PRO A 115 7.81 23.00 -1.70
CA PRO A 115 7.63 22.16 -2.87
C PRO A 115 6.22 22.30 -3.45
N SER A 116 6.13 22.51 -4.76
CA SER A 116 4.85 22.80 -5.44
C SER A 116 3.82 21.68 -5.24
N TRP A 117 4.28 20.45 -5.03
CA TRP A 117 3.46 19.27 -4.78
C TRP A 117 2.92 19.13 -3.34
N CYS A 118 3.28 19.99 -2.37
CA CYS A 118 2.78 19.85 -1.00
C CYS A 118 1.24 19.93 -0.87
N GLN A 119 0.58 20.54 -1.86
CA GLN A 119 -0.88 20.63 -1.97
C GLN A 119 -1.43 19.82 -3.14
N ALA A 120 -0.59 19.01 -3.80
CA ALA A 120 -1.01 18.12 -4.87
C ALA A 120 -2.12 17.21 -4.38
N PRO A 121 -3.22 17.04 -5.12
CA PRO A 121 -4.22 16.05 -4.75
C PRO A 121 -3.67 14.65 -5.05
N PHE A 122 -3.96 13.69 -4.17
CA PHE A 122 -3.45 12.32 -4.28
C PHE A 122 -4.43 11.35 -3.62
N ASP A 123 -4.70 10.22 -4.27
CA ASP A 123 -5.59 9.18 -3.74
C ASP A 123 -4.77 7.96 -3.27
N PRO A 124 -4.72 7.71 -1.95
CA PRO A 124 -3.99 6.55 -1.41
C PRO A 124 -4.66 5.21 -1.71
N GLU A 125 -5.94 5.21 -2.09
CA GLU A 125 -6.72 4.01 -2.43
C GLU A 125 -7.06 3.96 -3.93
N GLY A 126 -6.32 4.73 -4.74
CA GLY A 126 -6.48 4.80 -6.19
C GLY A 126 -6.29 3.46 -6.90
N LEU A 127 -6.25 3.46 -8.22
CA LEU A 127 -6.35 2.25 -9.04
C LEU A 127 -5.26 1.21 -8.72
N LEU A 128 -4.01 1.64 -8.55
CA LEU A 128 -2.89 0.75 -8.18
C LEU A 128 -2.96 0.31 -6.71
N GLY A 129 -3.41 1.18 -5.80
CA GLY A 129 -3.63 0.84 -4.40
C GLY A 129 -4.71 -0.23 -4.25
N SER A 130 -5.84 -0.07 -4.95
CA SER A 130 -6.93 -1.03 -5.02
C SER A 130 -6.49 -2.41 -5.55
N LEU A 131 -5.60 -2.43 -6.56
CA LEU A 131 -5.02 -3.67 -7.07
C LEU A 131 -4.22 -4.43 -6.00
N MET A 132 -3.39 -3.72 -5.23
CA MET A 132 -2.62 -4.31 -4.13
C MET A 132 -3.49 -4.66 -2.91
N ALA A 133 -4.58 -3.93 -2.68
CA ALA A 133 -5.58 -4.28 -1.69
C ALA A 133 -6.26 -5.63 -2.04
N ALA A 134 -6.59 -5.86 -3.32
CA ALA A 134 -7.11 -7.14 -3.78
C ALA A 134 -6.10 -8.28 -3.58
N VAL A 135 -4.81 -8.05 -3.88
CA VAL A 135 -3.73 -9.00 -3.57
C VAL A 135 -3.70 -9.34 -2.08
N THR A 136 -3.74 -8.33 -1.22
CA THR A 136 -3.72 -8.51 0.24
C THR A 136 -4.94 -9.30 0.73
N CYS A 137 -6.12 -9.04 0.15
CA CYS A 137 -7.34 -9.79 0.43
C CYS A 137 -7.18 -11.29 0.07
N ILE A 138 -6.62 -11.60 -1.11
CA ILE A 138 -6.39 -12.99 -1.54
C ILE A 138 -5.38 -13.69 -0.62
N LEU A 139 -4.35 -12.99 -0.16
CA LEU A 139 -3.41 -13.51 0.84
C LEU A 139 -4.12 -13.82 2.17
N GLY A 140 -5.02 -12.94 2.62
CA GLY A 140 -5.87 -13.17 3.80
C GLY A 140 -6.80 -14.38 3.64
N LEU A 141 -7.40 -14.56 2.46
CA LEU A 141 -8.23 -15.73 2.16
C LEU A 141 -7.46 -17.05 2.33
N GLN A 142 -6.14 -17.07 2.12
CA GLN A 142 -5.34 -18.28 2.38
C GLN A 142 -5.39 -18.71 3.85
N TYR A 143 -5.41 -17.76 4.79
CA TYR A 143 -5.58 -18.06 6.22
C TYR A 143 -6.95 -18.69 6.49
N GLY A 144 -8.01 -18.17 5.87
CA GLY A 144 -9.37 -18.73 5.95
C GLY A 144 -9.48 -20.12 5.33
N HIS A 145 -8.81 -20.37 4.20
CA HIS A 145 -8.75 -21.70 3.61
C HIS A 145 -8.09 -22.73 4.52
N ILE A 146 -7.00 -22.35 5.20
CA ILE A 146 -6.33 -23.20 6.20
C ILE A 146 -7.28 -23.47 7.38
N LEU A 147 -8.00 -22.44 7.85
CA LEU A 147 -8.95 -22.56 8.96
C LEU A 147 -10.03 -23.62 8.69
N VAL A 148 -10.63 -23.60 7.50
CA VAL A 148 -11.74 -24.49 7.14
C VAL A 148 -11.27 -25.91 6.79
N ARG A 149 -10.07 -26.06 6.20
CA ARG A 149 -9.63 -27.33 5.61
C ARG A 149 -8.74 -28.17 6.52
N VAL A 150 -8.05 -27.54 7.47
CA VAL A 150 -7.22 -28.24 8.45
C VAL A 150 -8.04 -28.39 9.72
N GLU A 151 -8.24 -29.60 10.21
CA GLU A 151 -9.02 -29.85 11.43
C GLU A 151 -8.18 -29.65 12.69
N ASP A 152 -6.94 -30.15 12.67
CA ASP A 152 -6.01 -30.12 13.81
C ASP A 152 -5.49 -28.70 14.10
N HIS A 153 -5.58 -28.27 15.37
CA HIS A 153 -5.19 -26.93 15.81
C HIS A 153 -3.68 -26.68 15.69
N LYS A 154 -2.86 -27.68 16.01
CA LYS A 154 -1.41 -27.56 15.93
C LYS A 154 -0.95 -27.43 14.49
N ASP A 155 -1.58 -28.17 13.58
CA ASP A 155 -1.30 -28.07 12.16
C ASP A 155 -1.76 -26.71 11.59
N ARG A 156 -2.95 -26.19 11.95
CA ARG A 156 -3.39 -24.84 11.56
C ARG A 156 -2.37 -23.78 11.93
N LEU A 157 -1.96 -23.78 13.21
CA LEU A 157 -1.00 -22.83 13.74
C LEU A 157 0.35 -22.96 13.02
N ARG A 158 0.81 -24.19 12.77
CA ARG A 158 2.05 -24.44 12.03
C ARG A 158 2.00 -23.85 10.62
N TYR A 159 0.90 -24.02 9.88
CA TYR A 159 0.75 -23.47 8.54
C TYR A 159 0.69 -21.94 8.55
N TRP A 160 -0.12 -21.35 9.43
CA TRP A 160 -0.21 -19.90 9.55
C TRP A 160 1.11 -19.28 9.96
N LEU A 161 1.83 -19.86 10.93
CA LEU A 161 3.15 -19.39 11.34
C LEU A 161 4.17 -19.49 10.21
N LEU A 162 4.24 -20.64 9.52
CA LEU A 162 5.15 -20.81 8.39
C LEU A 162 4.90 -19.74 7.32
N PHE A 163 3.64 -19.51 6.99
CA PHE A 163 3.22 -18.52 5.99
C PHE A 163 3.51 -17.08 6.43
N SER A 164 3.18 -16.74 7.67
CA SER A 164 3.41 -15.42 8.27
C SER A 164 4.90 -15.07 8.30
N VAL A 165 5.72 -16.00 8.81
CA VAL A 165 7.19 -15.83 8.89
C VAL A 165 7.79 -15.73 7.49
N SER A 166 7.35 -16.58 6.54
CA SER A 166 7.87 -16.53 5.16
C SER A 166 7.63 -15.15 4.52
N PHE A 167 6.42 -14.60 4.63
CA PHE A 167 6.12 -13.27 4.08
C PHE A 167 6.82 -12.15 4.82
N PHE A 168 6.89 -12.22 6.14
CA PHE A 168 7.60 -11.22 6.94
C PHE A 168 9.09 -11.19 6.58
N SER A 169 9.74 -12.35 6.51
CA SER A 169 11.14 -12.48 6.10
C SER A 169 11.38 -12.01 4.66
N LEU A 170 10.48 -12.36 3.73
CA LEU A 170 10.58 -11.89 2.34
C LEU A 170 10.40 -10.37 2.24
N GLY A 171 9.45 -9.81 2.99
CA GLY A 171 9.24 -8.37 3.08
C GLY A 171 10.48 -7.64 3.60
N LEU A 172 11.09 -8.14 4.69
CA LEU A 172 12.35 -7.61 5.23
C LEU A 172 13.50 -7.70 4.22
N PHE A 173 13.60 -8.82 3.51
CA PHE A 173 14.61 -9.01 2.48
C PHE A 173 14.47 -7.98 1.34
N LEU A 174 13.25 -7.70 0.89
CA LEU A 174 13.02 -6.66 -0.12
C LEU A 174 13.40 -5.26 0.38
N VAL A 175 13.08 -4.94 1.64
CA VAL A 175 13.51 -3.68 2.25
C VAL A 175 15.03 -3.60 2.31
N PHE A 176 15.71 -4.70 2.64
CA PHE A 176 17.16 -4.77 2.68
C PHE A 176 17.80 -4.55 1.31
N ILE A 177 17.19 -5.03 0.23
CA ILE A 177 17.62 -4.78 -1.16
C ILE A 177 17.34 -3.32 -1.60
N GLY A 178 16.57 -2.57 -0.82
CA GLY A 178 16.28 -1.16 -1.09
C GLY A 178 14.88 -0.89 -1.63
N HIS A 179 13.97 -1.88 -1.66
CA HIS A 179 12.57 -1.63 -2.01
C HIS A 179 11.87 -0.88 -0.87
N PRO A 180 11.37 0.34 -1.09
CA PRO A 180 10.95 1.21 0.00
C PRO A 180 9.63 0.76 0.63
N LEU A 181 9.47 1.08 1.91
CA LEU A 181 8.22 0.91 2.64
C LEU A 181 7.33 2.13 2.43
N ASN A 182 6.55 2.11 1.36
CA ASN A 182 5.60 3.16 1.05
C ASN A 182 4.16 2.65 1.20
N LYS A 183 3.48 3.14 2.24
CA LYS A 183 2.06 2.85 2.52
C LYS A 183 1.15 3.45 1.44
N GLN A 184 1.43 4.67 0.99
CA GLN A 184 0.56 5.39 0.05
C GLN A 184 0.52 4.76 -1.33
N LEU A 185 1.57 4.03 -1.70
CA LEU A 185 1.63 3.29 -2.94
C LEU A 185 1.24 1.82 -2.77
N TYR A 186 1.01 1.34 -1.54
CA TYR A 186 0.88 -0.10 -1.23
C TYR A 186 2.00 -0.93 -1.86
N THR A 187 3.24 -0.51 -1.64
CA THR A 187 4.43 -1.21 -2.14
C THR A 187 4.47 -2.69 -1.74
N VAL A 188 5.02 -3.55 -2.61
CA VAL A 188 5.10 -5.00 -2.37
C VAL A 188 5.81 -5.34 -1.04
N SER A 189 6.91 -4.66 -0.70
CA SER A 189 7.57 -4.88 0.59
C SER A 189 6.68 -4.51 1.77
N TYR A 190 5.93 -3.40 1.67
CA TYR A 190 4.95 -2.99 2.68
C TYR A 190 3.84 -4.04 2.84
N THR A 191 3.24 -4.51 1.74
CA THR A 191 2.19 -5.54 1.75
C THR A 191 2.67 -6.85 2.36
N LEU A 192 3.88 -7.31 2.04
CA LEU A 192 4.42 -8.55 2.60
C LEU A 192 4.71 -8.43 4.10
N LEU A 193 5.29 -7.31 4.54
CA LEU A 193 5.54 -7.05 5.96
C LEU A 193 4.25 -6.93 6.77
N THR A 194 3.24 -6.22 6.27
CA THR A 194 1.96 -6.07 6.97
C THR A 194 1.18 -7.37 6.97
N THR A 195 1.16 -8.12 5.87
CA THR A 195 0.53 -9.45 5.80
C THR A 195 1.18 -10.44 6.76
N GLY A 196 2.52 -10.48 6.78
CA GLY A 196 3.26 -11.33 7.72
C GLY A 196 3.01 -10.94 9.17
N SER A 197 3.02 -9.63 9.48
CA SER A 197 2.75 -9.13 10.84
C SER A 197 1.32 -9.44 11.28
N ALA A 198 0.32 -9.21 10.42
CA ALA A 198 -1.07 -9.52 10.70
C ALA A 198 -1.29 -11.02 10.94
N GLY A 199 -0.61 -11.87 10.16
CA GLY A 199 -0.63 -13.32 10.35
C GLY A 199 -0.02 -13.77 11.68
N LEU A 200 1.12 -13.19 12.09
CA LEU A 200 1.72 -13.44 13.41
C LEU A 200 0.78 -13.00 14.55
N THR A 201 0.17 -11.81 14.43
CA THR A 201 -0.83 -11.34 15.40
C THR A 201 -2.03 -12.27 15.44
N PHE A 202 -2.52 -12.74 14.30
CA PHE A 202 -3.62 -13.70 14.23
C PHE A 202 -3.28 -15.02 14.93
N CYS A 203 -2.07 -15.55 14.73
CA CYS A 203 -1.59 -16.74 15.45
C CYS A 203 -1.55 -16.53 16.98
N ALA A 204 -1.07 -15.36 17.43
CA ALA A 204 -1.02 -15.03 18.85
C ALA A 204 -2.43 -14.95 19.46
N LEU A 205 -3.38 -14.30 18.78
CA LEU A 205 -4.78 -14.23 19.23
C LEU A 205 -5.45 -15.60 19.26
N TYR A 206 -5.17 -16.46 18.28
CA TYR A 206 -5.69 -17.83 18.24
C TYR A 206 -5.20 -18.66 19.45
N LEU A 207 -3.91 -18.57 19.77
CA LEU A 207 -3.33 -19.25 20.94
C LEU A 207 -3.92 -18.74 22.26
N LEU A 208 -4.17 -17.43 22.37
CA LEU A 208 -4.81 -16.86 23.56
C LEU A 208 -6.24 -17.40 23.76
N HIS A 209 -6.97 -17.60 22.67
CA HIS A 209 -8.30 -18.21 22.73
C HIS A 209 -8.24 -19.67 23.18
N GLU A 210 -7.34 -20.46 22.60
CA GLU A 210 -7.17 -21.88 22.94
C GLU A 210 -6.78 -22.08 24.42
N TYR A 211 -5.88 -21.22 24.94
CA TYR A 211 -5.51 -21.24 26.35
C TYR A 211 -6.69 -20.93 27.28
N GLN A 212 -7.58 -20.01 26.88
CA GLN A 212 -8.75 -19.66 27.67
C GLN A 212 -9.74 -20.83 27.75
N ASP A 213 -9.94 -21.55 26.65
CA ASP A 213 -10.83 -22.72 26.60
C ASP A 213 -10.31 -23.90 27.43
N GLU A 214 -8.98 -24.12 27.49
CA GLU A 214 -8.39 -25.16 28.36
C GLU A 214 -8.49 -24.83 29.87
N SER A 215 -8.73 -23.56 30.23
CA SER A 215 -8.79 -23.09 31.61
C SER A 215 -10.19 -23.11 32.24
N LEU A 216 -11.23 -23.43 31.44
CA LEU A 216 -12.65 -23.52 31.82
C LEU A 216 -13.11 -24.98 31.93
#